data_AF-A0A497V895-F1
#
_entry.id   AF-A0A497V895-F1
#
_cell.length_a   1.000
_cell.length_b   1.000
_cell.length_c   1.000
_cell.angle_alpha   90.00
_cell.angle_beta   90.00
_cell.angle_gamma   90.00
#
_symmetry.space_group_name_H-M   'P 1'
#
loop_
_entity.id
_entity.type
_entity.pdbx_description
1 polymer ?
#
loop_
_entity_poly.entity_id
_entity_poly.type
_entity_poly.pdbx_seq_one_letter_code
_entity_poly.pdbx_strand_id
1 'polypeptide(L)'
;MMTRFTFLFYIVLLANITFAQEKTPQYSKAYFVYERKSNYHIDEKGVYADTLLLKAEFPDLKYSRVKHPIDSIRIVGHVPLDKLSKKDKDELASSIYHTTELIEGVYDFKKNITRLKIRRDDANAREVIKKHLGERYHKFKHKETIDYNKQKIWLKFPSISYTKKFDTELKTIKFGSDTRLWGYYRENRKTLLLDNFVLLKEGLDNKIVPDVIFSNNEFGVEKIATIYQTIRLKSVTFE
;
A
#
# COMPACT_ATOMS: atom_id res chain seq x y z
N MET A 1 50.54 45.46 22.85
CA MET A 1 50.15 44.04 23.01
C MET A 1 48.65 43.87 22.72
N MET A 2 48.19 44.27 21.51
CA MET A 2 46.75 44.31 21.16
C MET A 2 46.47 43.97 19.68
N THR A 3 47.47 43.50 18.94
CA THR A 3 47.37 43.21 17.50
C THR A 3 47.34 41.71 17.17
N ARG A 4 47.58 40.84 18.15
CA ARG A 4 47.55 39.36 17.95
C ARG A 4 46.19 38.72 18.19
N PHE A 5 45.29 39.38 18.92
CA PHE A 5 43.94 38.83 19.19
C PHE A 5 42.93 39.10 18.06
N THR A 6 43.11 40.16 17.30
CA THR A 6 42.20 40.54 16.20
C THR A 6 42.32 39.62 14.99
N PHE A 7 43.50 39.03 14.76
CA PHE A 7 43.76 38.14 13.63
C PHE A 7 43.16 36.74 13.83
N LEU A 8 43.14 36.23 15.08
CA LEU A 8 42.55 34.92 15.40
C LEU A 8 41.02 34.93 15.25
N PHE A 9 40.37 36.05 15.55
CA PHE A 9 38.91 36.20 15.45
C PHE A 9 38.41 36.16 14.00
N TYR A 10 39.20 36.69 13.05
CA TYR A 10 38.87 36.64 11.62
C TYR A 10 39.02 35.24 11.01
N ILE A 11 39.95 34.43 11.49
CA ILE A 11 40.16 33.05 11.01
C ILE A 11 39.01 32.13 11.48
N VAL A 12 38.49 32.32 12.69
CA VAL A 12 37.35 31.54 13.21
C VAL A 12 36.02 31.94 12.54
N LEU A 13 35.87 33.21 12.12
CA LEU A 13 34.67 33.64 11.39
C LEU A 13 34.62 33.10 9.95
N LEU A 14 35.77 32.98 9.26
CA LEU A 14 35.84 32.42 7.91
C LEU A 14 35.69 30.89 7.89
N ALA A 15 36.06 30.19 8.97
CA ALA A 15 35.89 28.74 9.07
C ALA A 15 34.43 28.27 9.27
N ASN A 16 33.51 29.17 9.61
CA ASN A 16 32.09 28.83 9.82
C ASN A 16 31.19 29.01 8.58
N ILE A 17 31.72 29.49 7.44
CA ILE A 17 30.89 29.80 6.25
C ILE A 17 30.83 28.63 5.25
N THR A 18 31.58 27.55 5.46
CA THR A 18 31.61 26.40 4.54
C THR A 18 31.22 25.10 5.21
N PHE A 19 30.17 25.10 6.04
CA PHE A 19 29.23 24.00 5.94
C PHE A 19 28.32 24.33 4.77
N ALA A 20 28.74 23.91 3.58
CA ALA A 20 27.83 23.70 2.48
C ALA A 20 26.82 22.66 2.99
N GLN A 21 25.76 23.15 3.62
CA GLN A 21 24.54 22.38 3.81
C GLN A 21 24.16 21.99 2.38
N GLU A 22 24.39 20.73 2.01
CA GLU A 22 23.93 20.20 0.74
C GLU A 22 22.48 20.63 0.64
N LYS A 23 22.15 21.52 -0.31
CA LYS A 23 20.78 21.92 -0.55
C LYS A 23 20.05 20.61 -0.85
N THR A 24 19.26 20.13 0.11
CA THR A 24 18.43 18.95 -0.11
C THR A 24 17.67 19.20 -1.41
N PRO A 25 17.79 18.33 -2.41
CA PRO A 25 17.20 18.59 -3.72
C PRO A 25 15.72 18.90 -3.54
N GLN A 26 15.34 20.12 -3.89
CA GLN A 26 13.99 20.61 -3.68
C GLN A 26 13.14 20.17 -4.88
N TYR A 27 12.67 18.93 -4.81
CA TYR A 27 11.77 18.39 -5.82
C TYR A 27 10.43 19.11 -5.78
N SER A 28 9.87 19.38 -6.95
CA SER A 28 8.52 19.91 -7.11
C SER A 28 7.47 18.81 -6.90
N LYS A 29 7.77 17.58 -7.35
CA LYS A 29 6.86 16.44 -7.27
C LYS A 29 7.58 15.11 -7.08
N ALA A 30 6.86 14.15 -6.50
CA ALA A 30 7.21 12.73 -6.53
C ALA A 30 6.13 11.96 -7.29
N TYR A 31 6.55 11.18 -8.29
CA TYR A 31 5.70 10.24 -9.01
C TYR A 31 5.99 8.84 -8.50
N PHE A 32 4.95 8.09 -8.16
CA PHE A 32 5.11 6.76 -7.59
C PHE A 32 4.07 5.77 -8.11
N VAL A 33 4.42 4.49 -8.08
CA VAL A 33 3.54 3.41 -8.51
C VAL A 33 3.50 2.32 -7.45
N TYR A 34 2.30 1.98 -6.98
CA TYR A 34 2.07 0.77 -6.20
C TYR A 34 1.34 -0.30 -7.03
N GLU A 35 1.70 -1.54 -6.76
CA GLU A 35 0.96 -2.71 -7.22
C GLU A 35 0.26 -3.36 -6.02
N ARG A 36 -1.06 -3.52 -6.11
CA ARG A 36 -1.89 -4.26 -5.18
C ARG A 36 -2.24 -5.60 -5.82
N LYS A 37 -1.96 -6.71 -5.13
CA LYS A 37 -2.29 -8.07 -5.57
C LYS A 37 -3.09 -8.79 -4.51
N SER A 38 -4.07 -9.57 -4.96
CA SER A 38 -4.76 -10.53 -4.11
C SER A 38 -3.78 -11.55 -3.54
N ASN A 39 -4.02 -11.98 -2.31
CA ASN A 39 -3.25 -13.06 -1.68
C ASN A 39 -3.80 -14.46 -2.00
N TYR A 40 -4.89 -14.56 -2.78
CA TYR A 40 -5.29 -15.82 -3.37
C TYR A 40 -4.30 -16.24 -4.45
N HIS A 41 -3.91 -17.50 -4.42
CA HIS A 41 -3.24 -18.17 -5.52
C HIS A 41 -4.16 -19.25 -6.08
N ILE A 42 -4.30 -19.32 -7.40
CA ILE A 42 -5.16 -20.30 -8.06
C ILE A 42 -4.38 -20.93 -9.20
N ASP A 43 -4.44 -22.25 -9.27
CA ASP A 43 -3.92 -23.05 -10.36
C ASP A 43 -4.91 -24.17 -10.74
N GLU A 44 -4.47 -25.13 -11.57
CA GLU A 44 -5.29 -26.27 -11.99
C GLU A 44 -5.74 -27.18 -10.83
N LYS A 45 -4.99 -27.22 -9.72
CA LYS A 45 -5.28 -28.08 -8.58
C LYS A 45 -6.25 -27.44 -7.61
N GLY A 46 -6.37 -26.11 -7.57
CA GLY A 46 -7.24 -25.46 -6.61
C GLY A 46 -6.90 -24.02 -6.27
N VAL A 47 -7.57 -23.57 -5.22
CA VAL A 47 -7.36 -22.27 -4.59
C VAL A 47 -6.50 -22.47 -3.35
N TYR A 48 -5.50 -21.59 -3.19
CA TYR A 48 -4.56 -21.56 -2.10
C TYR A 48 -4.61 -20.19 -1.43
N ALA A 49 -4.78 -20.16 -0.11
CA ALA A 49 -4.89 -18.92 0.65
C ALA A 49 -4.55 -19.12 2.12
N ASP A 50 -4.33 -18.03 2.83
CA ASP A 50 -4.25 -18.06 4.29
C ASP A 50 -5.53 -18.68 4.88
N THR A 51 -5.39 -19.56 5.87
CA THR A 51 -6.54 -20.24 6.48
C THR A 51 -7.51 -19.26 7.17
N LEU A 52 -7.01 -18.12 7.66
CA LEU A 52 -7.84 -17.06 8.21
C LEU A 52 -8.60 -16.33 7.10
N LEU A 53 -7.99 -16.12 5.94
CA LEU A 53 -8.67 -15.55 4.76
C LEU A 53 -9.82 -16.46 4.31
N LEU A 54 -9.56 -17.77 4.16
CA LEU A 54 -10.60 -18.73 3.78
C LEU A 54 -11.74 -18.76 4.80
N LYS A 55 -11.43 -18.79 6.09
CA LYS A 55 -12.47 -18.77 7.15
C LYS A 55 -13.26 -17.46 7.16
N ALA A 56 -12.63 -16.34 6.79
CA ALA A 56 -13.27 -15.03 6.78
C ALA A 56 -14.23 -14.83 5.59
N GLU A 57 -13.86 -15.30 4.40
CA GLU A 57 -14.68 -15.15 3.19
C GLU A 57 -15.62 -16.35 2.95
N PHE A 58 -15.17 -17.55 3.29
CA PHE A 58 -15.86 -18.82 3.02
C PHE A 58 -15.96 -19.68 4.29
N PRO A 59 -16.74 -19.27 5.32
CA PRO A 59 -16.74 -19.92 6.64
C PRO A 59 -17.14 -21.40 6.61
N ASP A 60 -17.98 -21.80 5.65
CA ASP A 60 -18.49 -23.18 5.53
C ASP A 60 -17.64 -24.06 4.60
N LEU A 61 -16.66 -23.47 3.91
CA LEU A 61 -15.84 -24.17 2.93
C LEU A 61 -14.73 -24.94 3.63
N LYS A 62 -14.76 -26.27 3.45
CA LYS A 62 -13.69 -27.14 3.97
C LYS A 62 -12.43 -26.99 3.12
N TYR A 63 -11.29 -26.91 3.78
CA TYR A 63 -9.98 -26.86 3.13
C TYR A 63 -9.02 -27.85 3.78
N SER A 64 -8.03 -28.29 3.01
CA SER A 64 -6.87 -29.04 3.52
C SER A 64 -5.71 -28.09 3.80
N ARG A 65 -4.81 -28.44 4.73
CA ARG A 65 -3.58 -27.66 4.95
C ARG A 65 -2.45 -28.27 4.14
N VAL A 66 -1.82 -27.47 3.29
CA VAL A 66 -0.75 -27.90 2.38
C VAL A 66 0.38 -26.87 2.35
N LYS A 67 1.55 -27.27 1.86
CA LYS A 67 2.62 -26.30 1.52
C LYS A 67 2.19 -25.48 0.31
N HIS A 68 2.46 -24.17 0.33
CA HIS A 68 2.12 -23.30 -0.79
C HIS A 68 2.91 -23.74 -2.04
N PRO A 69 2.28 -23.84 -3.22
CA PRO A 69 2.93 -24.34 -4.45
C PRO A 69 4.13 -23.52 -4.94
N ILE A 70 4.22 -22.24 -4.58
CA ILE A 70 5.31 -21.33 -4.97
C ILE A 70 6.17 -20.89 -3.78
N ASP A 71 5.79 -21.26 -2.56
CA ASP A 71 6.49 -20.88 -1.33
C ASP A 71 6.44 -22.02 -0.31
N SER A 72 7.40 -22.95 -0.43
CA SER A 72 7.38 -24.20 0.33
C SER A 72 7.51 -24.04 1.85
N ILE A 73 7.87 -22.84 2.34
CA ILE A 73 7.95 -22.55 3.78
C ILE A 73 6.59 -22.18 4.37
N ARG A 74 5.63 -21.79 3.53
CA ARG A 74 4.29 -21.38 3.97
C ARG A 74 3.32 -22.55 3.95
N ILE A 75 2.58 -22.71 5.05
CA ILE A 75 1.42 -23.60 5.12
C ILE A 75 0.18 -22.76 4.83
N VAL A 76 -0.63 -23.21 3.88
CA VAL A 76 -1.85 -22.53 3.41
C VAL A 76 -3.03 -23.50 3.39
N GLY A 77 -4.24 -22.97 3.37
CA GLY A 77 -5.43 -23.74 3.06
C GLY A 77 -5.53 -23.98 1.56
N HIS A 78 -5.95 -25.18 1.17
CA HIS A 78 -6.20 -25.58 -0.21
C HIS A 78 -7.63 -26.09 -0.38
N VAL A 79 -8.30 -25.57 -1.40
CA VAL A 79 -9.65 -26.00 -1.82
C VAL A 79 -9.60 -26.40 -3.30
N PRO A 80 -9.91 -27.65 -3.66
CA PRO A 80 -10.03 -28.07 -5.05
C PRO A 80 -11.12 -27.32 -5.82
N LEU A 81 -10.88 -26.99 -7.09
CA LEU A 81 -11.82 -26.20 -7.92
C LEU A 81 -13.19 -26.89 -8.13
N ASP A 82 -13.24 -28.22 -8.10
CA ASP A 82 -14.46 -29.03 -8.22
C ASP A 82 -15.31 -29.02 -6.95
N LYS A 83 -14.74 -28.59 -5.82
CA LYS A 83 -15.45 -28.43 -4.54
C LYS A 83 -16.07 -27.04 -4.36
N LEU A 84 -15.75 -26.09 -5.23
CA LEU A 84 -16.34 -24.76 -5.21
C LEU A 84 -17.67 -24.76 -5.95
N SER A 85 -18.73 -24.32 -5.26
CA SER A 85 -20.01 -24.04 -5.90
C SER A 85 -19.88 -22.85 -6.87
N LYS A 86 -20.89 -22.64 -7.72
CA LYS A 86 -20.92 -21.45 -8.58
C LYS A 86 -20.84 -20.15 -7.76
N LYS A 87 -21.56 -20.09 -6.64
CA LYS A 87 -21.53 -18.95 -5.72
C LYS A 87 -20.14 -18.69 -5.17
N ASP A 88 -19.42 -19.74 -4.74
CA ASP A 88 -18.06 -19.59 -4.20
C ASP A 88 -17.10 -19.04 -5.27
N LYS A 89 -17.23 -19.51 -6.51
CA LYS A 89 -16.41 -19.01 -7.65
C LYS A 89 -16.70 -17.55 -7.95
N ASP A 90 -17.95 -17.14 -7.91
CA ASP A 90 -18.37 -15.75 -8.15
C ASP A 90 -17.84 -14.81 -7.05
N GLU A 91 -17.95 -15.24 -5.79
CA GLU A 91 -17.42 -14.51 -4.64
C GLU A 91 -15.89 -14.42 -4.67
N LEU A 92 -15.20 -15.51 -5.03
CA LEU A 92 -13.74 -15.53 -5.17
C LEU A 92 -13.26 -14.64 -6.32
N ALA A 93 -13.94 -14.68 -7.47
CA ALA A 93 -13.64 -13.81 -8.61
C ALA A 93 -13.81 -12.34 -8.22
N SER A 94 -14.89 -12.02 -7.51
CA SER A 94 -15.14 -10.68 -6.95
C SER A 94 -14.03 -10.26 -5.99
N SER A 95 -13.63 -11.13 -5.06
CA SER A 95 -12.56 -10.84 -4.09
C SER A 95 -11.23 -10.53 -4.79
N ILE A 96 -10.80 -11.37 -5.73
CA ILE A 96 -9.57 -11.16 -6.52
C ILE A 96 -9.65 -9.86 -7.32
N TYR A 97 -10.79 -9.60 -7.96
CA TYR A 97 -11.03 -8.40 -8.75
C TYR A 97 -10.91 -7.12 -7.90
N HIS A 98 -11.50 -7.11 -6.71
CA HIS A 98 -11.48 -5.96 -5.80
C HIS A 98 -10.17 -5.80 -5.02
N THR A 99 -9.31 -6.81 -5.01
CA THR A 99 -8.02 -6.81 -4.31
C THR A 99 -6.81 -6.80 -5.25
N THR A 100 -7.03 -6.52 -6.55
CA THR A 100 -5.96 -6.46 -7.54
C THR A 100 -6.03 -5.18 -8.36
N GLU A 101 -5.12 -4.24 -8.08
CA GLU A 101 -5.15 -2.88 -8.64
C GLU A 101 -3.72 -2.35 -8.88
N LEU A 102 -3.60 -1.44 -9.84
CA LEU A 102 -2.44 -0.56 -9.97
C LEU A 102 -2.81 0.83 -9.47
N ILE A 103 -1.92 1.43 -8.68
CA ILE A 103 -2.11 2.75 -8.08
C ILE A 103 -0.98 3.65 -8.57
N GLU A 104 -1.32 4.62 -9.42
CA GLU A 104 -0.40 5.63 -9.94
C GLU A 104 -0.59 6.90 -9.11
N GLY A 105 0.46 7.37 -8.45
CA GLY A 105 0.40 8.50 -7.52
C GLY A 105 1.33 9.65 -7.91
N VAL A 106 0.88 10.87 -7.60
CA VAL A 106 1.69 12.09 -7.70
C VAL A 106 1.52 12.88 -6.42
N TYR A 107 2.61 13.10 -5.70
CA TYR A 107 2.67 14.04 -4.59
C TYR A 107 3.29 15.35 -5.06
N ASP A 108 2.59 16.46 -4.88
CA ASP A 108 3.04 17.82 -5.18
C ASP A 108 3.49 18.49 -3.88
N PHE A 109 4.81 18.67 -3.71
CA PHE A 109 5.40 19.18 -2.46
C PHE A 109 4.97 20.63 -2.17
N LYS A 110 4.82 21.45 -3.21
CA LYS A 110 4.42 22.86 -3.07
C LYS A 110 2.96 22.98 -2.65
N LYS A 111 2.08 22.17 -3.24
CA LYS A 111 0.64 22.20 -2.93
C LYS A 111 0.30 21.38 -1.71
N ASN A 112 1.18 20.46 -1.29
CA ASN A 112 0.93 19.47 -0.25
C ASN A 112 -0.34 18.65 -0.56
N ILE A 113 -0.37 18.07 -1.78
CA ILE A 113 -1.50 17.29 -2.30
C ILE A 113 -0.98 16.01 -2.95
N THR A 114 -1.56 14.86 -2.58
CA THR A 114 -1.38 13.60 -3.28
C THR A 114 -2.58 13.33 -4.19
N ARG A 115 -2.33 12.95 -5.45
CA ARG A 115 -3.36 12.49 -6.39
C ARG A 115 -3.08 11.06 -6.78
N LEU A 116 -4.05 10.19 -6.61
CA LEU A 116 -3.98 8.78 -6.99
C LEU A 116 -4.93 8.50 -8.15
N LYS A 117 -4.45 7.69 -9.09
CA LYS A 117 -5.26 7.09 -10.15
C LYS A 117 -5.17 5.59 -9.97
N ILE A 118 -6.30 4.99 -9.62
CA ILE A 118 -6.39 3.57 -9.25
C ILE A 118 -7.13 2.85 -10.37
N ARG A 119 -6.56 1.73 -10.84
CA ARG A 119 -7.09 0.97 -11.97
C ARG A 119 -7.04 -0.54 -11.77
N ARG A 120 -8.15 -1.20 -12.13
CA ARG A 120 -8.29 -2.66 -12.24
C ARG A 120 -8.15 -3.03 -13.71
N ASP A 121 -6.95 -3.41 -14.09
CA ASP A 121 -6.61 -3.83 -15.46
C ASP A 121 -5.42 -4.79 -15.44
N ASP A 122 -5.48 -5.78 -14.54
CA ASP A 122 -4.41 -6.76 -14.38
C ASP A 122 -4.60 -7.95 -15.31
N ALA A 123 -3.61 -8.19 -16.18
CA ALA A 123 -3.68 -9.27 -17.18
C ALA A 123 -3.71 -10.66 -16.53
N ASN A 124 -2.89 -10.88 -15.50
CA ASN A 124 -2.82 -12.15 -14.81
C ASN A 124 -4.12 -12.44 -14.05
N ALA A 125 -4.65 -11.49 -13.28
CA ALA A 125 -5.93 -11.66 -12.60
C ALA A 125 -7.08 -11.91 -13.59
N ARG A 126 -7.09 -11.24 -14.74
CA ARG A 126 -8.07 -11.50 -15.81
C ARG A 126 -7.97 -12.94 -16.31
N GLU A 127 -6.75 -13.42 -16.57
CA GLU A 127 -6.52 -14.79 -17.04
C GLU A 127 -6.97 -15.81 -16.00
N VAL A 128 -6.54 -15.65 -14.74
CA VAL A 128 -6.92 -16.54 -13.64
C VAL A 128 -8.43 -16.60 -13.44
N ILE A 129 -9.11 -15.44 -13.39
CA ILE A 129 -10.56 -15.35 -13.21
C ILE A 129 -11.29 -16.01 -14.38
N LYS A 130 -10.87 -15.75 -15.61
CA LYS A 130 -11.50 -16.35 -16.79
C LYS A 130 -11.29 -17.86 -16.84
N LYS A 131 -10.04 -18.30 -16.64
CA LYS A 131 -9.61 -19.69 -16.82
C LYS A 131 -10.16 -20.62 -15.74
N HIS A 132 -10.03 -20.23 -14.47
CA HIS A 132 -10.32 -21.12 -13.35
C HIS A 132 -11.71 -20.89 -12.72
N LEU A 133 -12.26 -19.68 -12.84
CA LEU A 133 -13.54 -19.31 -12.22
C LEU A 133 -14.67 -19.11 -13.25
N GLY A 134 -14.33 -18.99 -14.54
CA GLY A 134 -15.31 -18.83 -15.62
C GLY A 134 -15.99 -17.45 -15.63
N GLU A 135 -15.41 -16.47 -14.95
CA GLU A 135 -16.00 -15.15 -14.73
C GLU A 135 -15.44 -14.08 -15.67
N ARG A 136 -16.22 -13.00 -15.86
CA ARG A 136 -15.80 -11.86 -16.71
C ARG A 136 -15.00 -10.86 -15.89
N TYR A 137 -13.91 -10.35 -16.47
CA TYR A 137 -13.11 -9.28 -15.88
C TYR A 137 -13.38 -7.95 -16.58
N HIS A 138 -13.92 -6.98 -15.85
CA HIS A 138 -14.20 -5.64 -16.37
C HIS A 138 -13.10 -4.67 -15.99
N LYS A 139 -12.70 -3.78 -16.91
CA LYS A 139 -11.78 -2.71 -16.55
C LYS A 139 -12.49 -1.67 -15.70
N PHE A 140 -11.81 -1.19 -14.66
CA PHE A 140 -12.34 -0.13 -13.81
C PHE A 140 -11.26 0.88 -13.45
N LYS A 141 -11.64 2.14 -13.28
CA LYS A 141 -10.74 3.20 -12.84
C LYS A 141 -11.47 4.21 -11.98
N HIS A 142 -10.77 4.74 -11.00
CA HIS A 142 -11.23 5.86 -10.19
C HIS A 142 -10.04 6.74 -9.79
N LYS A 143 -10.33 7.90 -9.21
CA LYS A 143 -9.31 8.83 -8.73
C LYS A 143 -9.54 9.15 -7.27
N GLU A 144 -8.45 9.36 -6.56
CA GLU A 144 -8.45 9.88 -5.20
C GLU A 144 -7.55 11.13 -5.14
N THR A 145 -7.95 12.12 -4.36
CA THR A 145 -7.14 13.31 -4.10
C THR A 145 -7.14 13.57 -2.61
N ILE A 146 -5.94 13.68 -2.06
CA ILE A 146 -5.66 13.84 -0.64
C ILE A 146 -5.01 15.22 -0.50
N ASP A 147 -5.72 16.19 0.09
CA ASP A 147 -5.18 17.52 0.39
C ASP A 147 -4.89 17.59 1.87
N TYR A 148 -3.58 17.58 2.19
CA TYR A 148 -3.08 17.55 3.56
C TYR A 148 -3.27 18.90 4.27
N ASN A 149 -3.30 20.01 3.53
CA ASN A 149 -3.56 21.33 4.09
C ASN A 149 -5.03 21.46 4.51
N LYS A 150 -5.95 20.97 3.67
CA LYS A 150 -7.40 21.00 3.95
C LYS A 150 -7.91 19.81 4.75
N GLN A 151 -7.05 18.80 4.99
CA GLN A 151 -7.41 17.57 5.69
C GLN A 151 -8.64 16.88 5.08
N LYS A 152 -8.70 16.83 3.75
CA LYS A 152 -9.82 16.27 2.98
C LYS A 152 -9.35 15.26 1.95
N ILE A 153 -10.19 14.24 1.76
CA ILE A 153 -10.00 13.21 0.73
C ILE A 153 -11.21 13.25 -0.20
N TRP A 154 -10.97 13.45 -1.50
CA TRP A 154 -12.01 13.36 -2.53
C TRP A 154 -11.82 12.09 -3.34
N LEU A 155 -12.88 11.28 -3.40
CA LEU A 155 -12.94 10.08 -4.21
C LEU A 155 -13.87 10.33 -5.39
N LYS A 156 -13.39 10.10 -6.61
CA LYS A 156 -14.15 10.24 -7.85
C LYS A 156 -14.21 8.91 -8.59
N PHE A 157 -15.36 8.25 -8.49
CA PHE A 157 -15.72 7.08 -9.26
C PHE A 157 -16.39 7.49 -10.59
N PRO A 158 -16.57 6.58 -11.56
CA PRO A 158 -17.19 6.91 -12.83
C PRO A 158 -18.61 7.50 -12.72
N SER A 159 -19.41 7.02 -11.75
CA SER A 159 -20.82 7.39 -11.59
C SER A 159 -21.11 8.25 -10.37
N ILE A 160 -20.16 8.40 -9.45
CA ILE A 160 -20.40 9.05 -8.15
C ILE A 160 -19.11 9.63 -7.58
N SER A 161 -19.23 10.67 -6.75
CA SER A 161 -18.12 11.28 -6.04
C SER A 161 -18.44 11.43 -4.56
N TYR A 162 -17.44 11.25 -3.72
CA TYR A 162 -17.55 11.34 -2.27
C TYR A 162 -16.44 12.23 -1.71
N THR A 163 -16.69 12.82 -0.55
CA THR A 163 -15.67 13.51 0.23
C THR A 163 -15.62 12.90 1.62
N LYS A 164 -14.41 12.61 2.09
CA LYS A 164 -14.14 12.10 3.44
C LYS A 164 -13.25 13.09 4.19
N LYS A 165 -13.37 13.07 5.53
CA LYS A 165 -12.48 13.83 6.42
C LYS A 165 -11.23 12.99 6.68
N PHE A 166 -10.09 13.63 6.90
CA PHE A 166 -8.84 12.94 7.24
C PHE A 166 -8.96 12.07 8.49
N ASP A 167 -9.48 12.65 9.57
CA ASP A 167 -9.46 12.01 10.89
C ASP A 167 -10.28 10.71 10.93
N THR A 168 -11.22 10.52 10.00
CA THR A 168 -12.01 9.28 9.91
C THR A 168 -11.26 8.17 9.17
N GLU A 169 -10.26 8.51 8.37
CA GLU A 169 -9.52 7.57 7.52
C GLU A 169 -8.10 7.28 8.03
N LEU A 170 -7.54 8.17 8.86
CA LEU A 170 -6.20 8.01 9.43
C LEU A 170 -6.08 6.71 10.24
N LYS A 171 -5.05 5.93 9.90
CA LYS A 171 -4.63 4.76 10.67
C LYS A 171 -3.43 5.10 11.53
N THR A 172 -3.29 4.43 12.65
CA THR A 172 -2.11 4.55 13.52
C THR A 172 -1.30 3.25 13.44
N ILE A 173 0.00 3.38 13.19
CA ILE A 173 0.92 2.25 13.17
C ILE A 173 1.39 1.99 14.61
N LYS A 174 1.19 0.76 15.08
CA LYS A 174 1.89 0.22 16.24
C LYS A 174 3.26 -0.30 15.77
N PHE A 175 4.30 0.49 15.97
CA PHE A 175 5.66 0.13 15.58
C PHE A 175 6.18 -1.05 16.39
N GLY A 176 6.92 -1.94 15.73
CA GLY A 176 7.50 -3.12 16.35
C GLY A 176 8.99 -2.99 16.70
N SER A 177 9.60 -1.84 16.40
CA SER A 177 10.99 -1.54 16.77
C SER A 177 11.23 -0.03 16.87
N ASP A 178 12.33 0.36 17.50
CA ASP A 178 12.73 1.76 17.67
C ASP A 178 13.09 2.46 16.36
N THR A 179 13.51 1.69 15.34
CA THR A 179 13.78 2.22 14.00
C THR A 179 12.52 2.73 13.31
N ARG A 180 11.32 2.34 13.80
CA ARG A 180 10.02 2.71 13.23
C ARG A 180 9.87 2.42 11.74
N LEU A 181 10.66 1.51 11.18
CA LEU A 181 10.58 1.12 9.76
C LEU A 181 9.46 0.12 9.48
N TRP A 182 8.89 -0.50 10.51
CA TRP A 182 7.80 -1.46 10.34
C TRP A 182 6.90 -1.50 11.56
N GLY A 183 5.66 -1.93 11.34
CA GLY A 183 4.67 -2.11 12.40
C GLY A 183 3.38 -2.70 11.87
N TYR A 184 2.33 -2.55 12.66
CA TYR A 184 1.00 -3.02 12.32
C TYR A 184 -0.04 -1.93 12.53
N TYR A 185 -1.07 -1.87 11.69
CA TYR A 185 -2.26 -1.08 11.96
C TYR A 185 -3.49 -1.98 12.02
N ARG A 186 -4.49 -1.54 12.77
CA ARG A 186 -5.75 -2.27 12.92
C ARG A 186 -6.76 -1.84 11.88
N GLU A 187 -7.44 -2.83 11.31
CA GLU A 187 -8.58 -2.64 10.43
C GLU A 187 -9.74 -3.52 10.86
N ASN A 188 -10.94 -2.92 10.96
CA ASN A 188 -12.16 -3.67 11.12
C ASN A 188 -12.71 -4.03 9.74
N ARG A 189 -12.81 -5.32 9.44
CA ARG A 189 -13.46 -5.83 8.22
C ARG A 189 -14.57 -6.78 8.62
N LYS A 190 -15.82 -6.37 8.39
CA LYS A 190 -17.02 -7.06 8.89
C LYS A 190 -16.90 -7.30 10.41
N THR A 191 -16.87 -8.55 10.85
CA THR A 191 -16.76 -8.96 12.26
C THR A 191 -15.32 -9.22 12.71
N LEU A 192 -14.33 -9.07 11.82
CA LEU A 192 -12.93 -9.37 12.10
C LEU A 192 -12.13 -8.09 12.35
N LEU A 193 -11.39 -8.09 13.45
CA LEU A 193 -10.33 -7.14 13.71
C LEU A 193 -9.02 -7.75 13.20
N LEU A 194 -8.36 -7.06 12.27
CA LEU A 194 -7.15 -7.54 11.61
C LEU A 194 -5.97 -6.62 11.92
N ASP A 195 -4.84 -7.21 12.27
CA ASP A 195 -3.56 -6.52 12.35
C ASP A 195 -2.86 -6.65 10.99
N ASN A 196 -2.77 -5.53 10.28
CA ASN A 196 -2.19 -5.44 8.95
C ASN A 196 -0.76 -4.94 9.04
N PHE A 197 0.17 -5.65 8.42
CA PHE A 197 1.59 -5.29 8.42
C PHE A 197 1.87 -4.10 7.51
N VAL A 198 2.77 -3.20 7.95
CA VAL A 198 3.28 -2.07 7.19
C VAL A 198 4.79 -2.05 7.27
N LEU A 199 5.43 -1.88 6.12
CA LEU A 199 6.85 -1.59 5.98
C LEU A 199 7.00 -0.20 5.37
N LEU A 200 7.81 0.63 6.00
CA LEU A 200 8.15 1.97 5.57
C LEU A 200 9.55 1.99 4.96
N LYS A 201 9.82 2.98 4.10
CA LYS A 201 11.11 3.16 3.43
C LYS A 201 11.75 4.47 3.86
N GLU A 202 12.86 4.38 4.57
CA GLU A 202 13.68 5.54 4.94
C GLU A 202 14.06 6.38 3.70
N GLY A 203 14.10 7.70 3.87
CA GLY A 203 14.37 8.66 2.80
C GLY A 203 13.19 8.90 1.84
N LEU A 204 12.06 8.22 2.03
CA LEU A 204 10.84 8.46 1.28
C LEU A 204 9.88 9.37 2.09
N ASP A 205 9.32 10.39 1.45
CA ASP A 205 8.36 11.29 2.10
C ASP A 205 7.10 10.53 2.59
N ASN A 206 6.61 10.89 3.78
CA ASN A 206 5.48 10.21 4.43
C ASN A 206 4.13 10.36 3.72
N LYS A 207 4.06 11.18 2.66
CA LYS A 207 2.90 11.35 1.77
C LYS A 207 2.96 10.47 0.53
N ILE A 208 4.08 9.77 0.33
CA ILE A 208 4.20 8.70 -0.67
C ILE A 208 3.66 7.43 -0.03
N VAL A 209 2.35 7.28 -0.18
CA VAL A 209 1.54 6.19 0.38
C VAL A 209 0.54 5.72 -0.68
N PRO A 210 0.01 4.50 -0.57
CA PRO A 210 -1.14 4.09 -1.39
C PRO A 210 -2.41 4.84 -0.90
N ASP A 211 -3.58 4.26 -1.09
CA ASP A 211 -4.88 4.74 -0.58
C ASP A 211 -5.07 4.56 0.95
N VAL A 212 -3.99 4.30 1.71
CA VAL A 212 -4.03 4.19 3.17
C VAL A 212 -3.10 5.24 3.77
N ILE A 213 -3.67 6.15 4.56
CA ILE A 213 -2.94 7.23 5.22
C ILE A 213 -2.69 6.91 6.70
N PHE A 214 -1.50 7.25 7.18
CA PHE A 214 -1.10 7.05 8.57
C PHE A 214 -0.89 8.39 9.29
N SER A 215 -1.22 8.42 10.59
CA SER A 215 -1.11 9.62 11.43
C SER A 215 0.28 9.83 12.01
N ASN A 216 1.05 8.75 12.13
CA ASN A 216 2.29 8.70 12.91
C ASN A 216 3.48 8.11 12.13
N ASN A 217 3.45 8.14 10.80
CA ASN A 217 4.59 7.72 9.98
C ASN A 217 5.50 8.90 9.62
N GLU A 218 6.81 8.70 9.79
CA GLU A 218 7.84 9.65 9.38
C GLU A 218 8.30 9.41 7.94
N PHE A 219 8.07 8.19 7.43
CA PHE A 219 8.55 7.74 6.13
C PHE A 219 7.41 7.25 5.24
N GLY A 220 7.64 7.26 3.92
CA GLY A 220 6.72 6.72 2.93
C GLY A 220 6.59 5.20 3.02
N VAL A 221 5.51 4.66 2.46
CA VAL A 221 5.17 3.24 2.59
C VAL A 221 5.85 2.43 1.49
N GLU A 222 6.60 1.39 1.86
CA GLU A 222 7.12 0.42 0.90
C GLU A 222 6.10 -0.68 0.62
N LYS A 223 5.49 -1.22 1.68
CA LYS A 223 4.62 -2.39 1.59
C LYS A 223 3.53 -2.35 2.65
N ILE A 224 2.33 -2.75 2.27
CA ILE A 224 1.25 -3.12 3.19
C ILE A 224 0.87 -4.57 2.89
N ALA A 225 0.79 -5.42 3.91
CA ALA A 225 0.30 -6.78 3.78
C ALA A 225 -0.86 -7.01 4.74
N THR A 226 -2.00 -7.37 4.17
CA THR A 226 -3.18 -7.84 4.91
C THR A 226 -3.34 -9.33 4.64
N ILE A 227 -4.34 -9.99 5.24
CA ILE A 227 -4.67 -11.37 4.86
C ILE A 227 -5.22 -11.45 3.43
N TYR A 228 -5.91 -10.41 2.93
CA TYR A 228 -6.59 -10.40 1.63
C TYR A 228 -5.66 -10.02 0.47
N GLN A 229 -4.72 -9.11 0.72
CA GLN A 229 -3.93 -8.50 -0.34
C GLN A 229 -2.57 -8.01 0.14
N THR A 230 -1.67 -7.84 -0.82
CA THR A 230 -0.38 -7.19 -0.63
C THR A 230 -0.27 -5.98 -1.56
N ILE A 231 0.05 -4.82 -1.01
CA ILE A 231 0.34 -3.57 -1.75
C ILE A 231 1.84 -3.33 -1.65
N ARG A 232 2.53 -3.12 -2.77
CA ARG A 232 3.97 -2.90 -2.81
C ARG A 232 4.36 -1.76 -3.73
N LEU A 233 5.25 -0.90 -3.26
CA LEU A 233 5.86 0.16 -4.03
C LEU A 233 6.75 -0.46 -5.13
N LYS A 234 6.54 -0.03 -6.38
CA LYS A 234 7.28 -0.50 -7.55
C LYS A 234 8.33 0.50 -8.00
N SER A 235 7.98 1.77 -8.00
CA SER A 235 8.87 2.84 -8.45
C SER A 235 8.53 4.16 -7.79
N VAL A 236 9.55 4.99 -7.61
CA VAL A 236 9.44 6.40 -7.25
C VAL A 236 10.45 7.17 -8.09
N THR A 237 10.02 8.30 -8.65
CA THR A 237 10.86 9.24 -9.37
C THR A 237 10.53 10.65 -8.93
N PHE A 238 11.52 11.52 -8.89
CA PHE A 238 11.37 12.90 -8.44
C PHE A 238 11.60 13.88 -9.59
N GLU A 239 10.77 14.93 -9.64
CA GLU A 239 10.83 16.04 -10.61
C GLU A 239 11.12 17.34 -9.89
#